data_AF-A0A433PEQ6-F1
#
_entry.id   AF-A0A433PEQ6-F1
#
_cell.length_a   1.000
_cell.length_b   1.000
_cell.length_c   1.000
_cell.angle_alpha   90.00
_cell.angle_beta   90.00
_cell.angle_gamma   90.00
#
_symmetry.space_group_name_H-M   'P 1'
#
loop_
_entity.id
_entity.type
_entity.pdbx_description
1 polymer ?
#
loop_
_entity_poly.entity_id
_entity_poly.type
_entity_poly.pdbx_seq_one_letter_code
_entity_poly.pdbx_strand_id
1 'polypeptide(L)'
;NKILNTLGFTSYRPFALHLLHRAYDSSGIYSSLAALSLLAYYTSLALFGHHALLPSSLRLLDAHDILENMKKKYPRGKIWRLMEGKLNKMERNNRKGVEVLRDARRTIRKEKHSIPVGNGVGGSANGNNGSAKREKVFGELAQLQALAVYEMGWGQIFLGDYFQASETFFRLETMNNWSRAFYHYIATCCMFADEEYGKAALEFLQIPAMLHRRKSGTRLMPNEAFADRKIRVWRDKARQLDGLPPRRGRRTSQSEDEGLGRRRESFDSNSTNASSTSVLDGERLRQVVVVNPLWELVYLWNGIPQLGVNVLRTMCTSLERTIETHTPIIASTSSFASSVTSSSLISESAASFSSSPPSPVSAINVLCSTSELALLHLLYGTTVRELGEHSLAERSLHIVLDLGPRITEDRWVIPYALYEMAVLCCMVSGMGGEAVALSTPSLMGARRDQKIKEAKEFLKKAAEWNNGGGVATDRESGNGKHANGNGGPAGSTGDYDFDGRLHMRCQLLEERLTEEFIVTLIHTVPVSGTNMASVQKTPVTMYCHHI
;
A
#
# COMPACT_ATOMS: atom_id res chain seq x y z
N ASN A 1 -10.30 -13.41 -15.67
CA ASN A 1 -10.82 -12.40 -16.62
C ASN A 1 -10.34 -12.61 -18.05
N LYS A 2 -9.04 -12.74 -18.35
CA LYS A 2 -8.57 -12.93 -19.76
C LYS A 2 -9.12 -14.18 -20.47
N ILE A 3 -9.21 -15.33 -19.79
CA ILE A 3 -9.66 -16.60 -20.39
C ILE A 3 -11.18 -16.62 -20.69
N LEU A 4 -11.99 -16.00 -19.83
CA LEU A 4 -13.44 -15.90 -20.04
C LEU A 4 -13.79 -14.83 -21.09
N ASN A 5 -13.05 -13.71 -21.09
CA ASN A 5 -13.19 -12.68 -22.13
C ASN A 5 -12.81 -13.21 -23.52
N THR A 6 -11.81 -14.09 -23.64
CA THR A 6 -11.46 -14.73 -24.93
C THR A 6 -12.53 -15.70 -25.44
N LEU A 7 -13.44 -16.17 -24.56
CA LEU A 7 -14.59 -17.00 -24.91
C LEU A 7 -15.88 -16.19 -25.10
N GLY A 8 -15.81 -14.86 -25.10
CA GLY A 8 -16.96 -13.98 -25.31
C GLY A 8 -17.85 -13.75 -24.08
N PHE A 9 -17.49 -14.31 -22.91
CA PHE A 9 -18.22 -14.03 -21.67
C PHE A 9 -17.78 -12.68 -21.11
N THR A 10 -18.69 -11.70 -21.11
CA THR A 10 -18.51 -10.44 -20.41
C THR A 10 -18.69 -10.67 -18.91
N SER A 11 -17.63 -10.51 -18.13
CA SER A 11 -17.71 -10.63 -16.67
C SER A 11 -18.40 -9.39 -16.09
N TYR A 12 -19.71 -9.48 -15.83
CA TYR A 12 -20.50 -8.42 -15.20
C TYR A 12 -20.55 -8.63 -13.67
N ARG A 13 -19.98 -7.68 -12.92
CA ARG A 13 -19.78 -7.81 -11.47
C ARG A 13 -21.10 -7.87 -10.68
N PRO A 14 -22.11 -7.01 -10.93
CA PRO A 14 -23.37 -7.09 -10.17
C PRO A 14 -24.09 -8.42 -10.36
N PHE A 15 -24.05 -9.01 -11.55
CA PHE A 15 -24.61 -10.35 -11.80
C PHE A 15 -23.84 -11.44 -11.06
N ALA A 16 -22.50 -11.39 -11.05
CA ALA A 16 -21.70 -12.33 -10.27
C ALA A 16 -22.00 -12.24 -8.76
N LEU A 17 -22.15 -11.03 -8.22
CA LEU A 17 -22.55 -10.81 -6.83
C LEU A 17 -23.95 -11.35 -6.56
N HIS A 18 -24.91 -11.09 -7.45
CA HIS A 18 -26.27 -11.62 -7.34
C HIS A 18 -26.29 -13.16 -7.29
N LEU A 19 -25.53 -13.82 -8.18
CA LEU A 19 -25.41 -15.28 -8.18
C LEU A 19 -24.76 -15.81 -6.90
N LEU A 20 -23.72 -15.12 -6.39
CA LEU A 20 -23.07 -15.50 -5.13
C LEU A 20 -24.01 -15.36 -3.94
N HIS A 21 -24.79 -14.28 -3.86
CA HIS A 21 -25.80 -14.10 -2.81
C HIS A 21 -26.88 -15.20 -2.89
N ARG A 22 -27.39 -15.51 -4.09
CA ARG A 22 -28.36 -16.60 -4.28
C ARG A 22 -27.77 -17.97 -3.92
N ALA A 23 -26.49 -18.20 -4.18
CA ALA A 23 -25.79 -19.41 -3.75
C ALA A 23 -25.56 -19.45 -2.24
N TYR A 24 -25.33 -18.30 -1.61
CA TYR A 24 -25.22 -18.17 -0.15
C TYR A 24 -26.51 -18.54 0.56
N ASP A 25 -27.66 -18.12 0.02
CA ASP A 25 -29.00 -18.43 0.56
C ASP A 25 -29.34 -19.93 0.47
N SER A 26 -28.64 -20.69 -0.37
CA SER A 26 -28.83 -22.13 -0.47
C SER A 26 -28.36 -22.87 0.80
N SER A 27 -28.81 -24.10 1.01
CA SER A 27 -28.27 -24.96 2.07
C SER A 27 -27.11 -25.82 1.55
N GLY A 28 -25.98 -25.84 2.24
CA GLY A 28 -24.90 -26.82 2.00
C GLY A 28 -23.49 -26.20 1.92
N ILE A 29 -22.58 -26.89 1.25
CA ILE A 29 -21.17 -26.48 1.09
C ILE A 29 -21.04 -25.27 0.17
N TYR A 30 -21.89 -25.18 -0.86
CA TYR A 30 -21.92 -24.05 -1.78
C TYR A 30 -22.25 -22.73 -1.08
N SER A 31 -23.13 -22.77 -0.08
CA SER A 31 -23.42 -21.61 0.79
C SER A 31 -22.18 -21.12 1.52
N SER A 32 -21.41 -22.04 2.12
CA SER A 32 -20.17 -21.69 2.82
C SER A 32 -19.09 -21.16 1.87
N LEU A 33 -18.98 -21.72 0.66
CA LEU A 33 -18.02 -21.25 -0.35
C LEU A 33 -18.42 -19.90 -0.93
N ALA A 34 -19.72 -19.67 -1.15
CA ALA A 34 -20.27 -18.40 -1.59
C ALA A 34 -20.05 -17.32 -0.51
N ALA A 35 -20.34 -17.62 0.75
CA ALA A 35 -20.07 -16.73 1.88
C ALA A 35 -18.58 -16.35 1.95
N LEU A 36 -17.69 -17.34 1.83
CA LEU A 36 -16.26 -17.09 1.84
C LEU A 36 -15.81 -16.24 0.64
N SER A 37 -16.39 -16.48 -0.55
CA SER A 37 -16.08 -15.71 -1.75
C SER A 37 -16.58 -14.26 -1.64
N LEU A 38 -17.78 -14.05 -1.09
CA LEU A 38 -18.32 -12.73 -0.78
C LEU A 38 -17.46 -12.02 0.26
N LEU A 39 -17.12 -12.67 1.38
CA LEU A 39 -16.24 -12.08 2.39
C LEU A 39 -14.84 -11.78 1.85
N ALA A 40 -14.28 -12.64 0.99
CA ALA A 40 -13.02 -12.37 0.33
C ALA A 40 -13.13 -11.18 -0.63
N TYR A 41 -14.26 -11.04 -1.34
CA TYR A 41 -14.57 -9.89 -2.19
C TYR A 41 -14.62 -8.60 -1.36
N TYR A 42 -15.45 -8.55 -0.32
CA TYR A 42 -15.56 -7.39 0.58
C TYR A 42 -14.21 -7.08 1.23
N THR A 43 -13.50 -8.07 1.76
CA THR A 43 -12.27 -7.83 2.52
C THR A 43 -11.01 -7.61 1.69
N SER A 44 -10.95 -8.09 0.45
CA SER A 44 -9.74 -7.96 -0.38
C SER A 44 -9.88 -6.83 -1.39
N LEU A 45 -11.07 -6.59 -1.95
CA LEU A 45 -11.26 -5.55 -2.96
C LEU A 45 -11.34 -4.16 -2.32
N ALA A 46 -12.06 -4.02 -1.21
CA ALA A 46 -12.18 -2.73 -0.53
C ALA A 46 -10.86 -2.25 0.10
N LEU A 47 -9.86 -3.13 0.27
CA LEU A 47 -8.50 -2.71 0.65
C LEU A 47 -7.81 -1.86 -0.43
N PHE A 48 -8.29 -1.85 -1.67
CA PHE A 48 -7.72 -0.98 -2.72
C PHE A 48 -8.34 0.42 -2.73
N GLY A 49 -9.62 0.54 -2.35
CA GLY A 49 -10.34 1.81 -2.37
C GLY A 49 -10.15 2.64 -1.10
N HIS A 50 -10.46 3.93 -1.19
CA HIS A 50 -10.59 4.76 0.01
C HIS A 50 -11.87 4.35 0.77
N HIS A 51 -11.79 4.05 2.07
CA HIS A 51 -12.90 3.47 2.85
C HIS A 51 -14.20 4.29 2.79
N ALA A 52 -14.10 5.63 2.74
CA ALA A 52 -15.25 6.54 2.66
C ALA A 52 -15.86 6.65 1.25
N LEU A 53 -15.16 6.18 0.21
CA LEU A 53 -15.54 6.35 -1.19
C LEU A 53 -15.73 4.99 -1.89
N LEU A 54 -16.00 3.94 -1.12
CA LEU A 54 -16.29 2.63 -1.69
C LEU A 54 -17.66 2.64 -2.37
N PRO A 55 -17.80 1.98 -3.54
CA PRO A 55 -19.10 1.76 -4.18
C PRO A 55 -20.11 1.08 -3.25
N SER A 56 -21.39 1.33 -3.51
CA SER A 56 -22.51 0.77 -2.73
C SER A 56 -22.56 -0.77 -2.75
N SER A 57 -21.89 -1.41 -3.70
CA SER A 57 -21.72 -2.86 -3.79
C SER A 57 -20.72 -3.45 -2.80
N LEU A 58 -19.92 -2.61 -2.12
CA LEU A 58 -18.85 -2.99 -1.19
C LEU A 58 -19.14 -2.57 0.27
N ARG A 59 -20.42 -2.51 0.67
CA ARG A 59 -20.80 -2.15 2.05
C ARG A 59 -20.27 -3.16 3.06
N LEU A 60 -19.65 -2.66 4.12
CA LEU A 60 -19.09 -3.50 5.20
C LEU A 60 -20.18 -4.12 6.09
N LEU A 61 -21.38 -3.53 6.13
CA LEU A 61 -22.52 -4.07 6.88
C LEU A 61 -22.93 -5.45 6.36
N ASP A 62 -23.06 -5.61 5.03
CA ASP A 62 -23.39 -6.89 4.41
C ASP A 62 -22.34 -7.97 4.76
N ALA A 63 -21.07 -7.56 4.83
CA ALA A 63 -19.98 -8.45 5.22
C ALA A 63 -20.08 -8.90 6.69
N HIS A 64 -20.52 -8.03 7.60
CA HIS A 64 -20.79 -8.40 9.00
C HIS A 64 -21.91 -9.41 9.11
N ASP A 65 -23.05 -9.16 8.45
CA ASP A 65 -24.21 -10.05 8.52
C ASP A 65 -23.86 -11.46 8.02
N ILE A 66 -23.16 -11.56 6.89
CA ILE A 66 -22.66 -12.83 6.36
C ILE A 66 -21.72 -13.49 7.37
N LEU A 67 -20.77 -12.75 7.93
CA LEU A 67 -19.77 -13.28 8.85
C LEU A 67 -20.41 -13.79 10.15
N GLU A 68 -21.34 -13.04 10.74
CA GLU A 68 -22.04 -13.43 11.96
C GLU A 68 -22.85 -14.71 11.74
N ASN A 69 -23.59 -14.78 10.64
CA ASN A 69 -24.36 -15.97 10.26
C ASN A 69 -23.45 -17.19 10.09
N MET A 70 -22.29 -17.01 9.45
CA MET A 70 -21.32 -18.10 9.29
C MET A 70 -20.63 -18.49 10.59
N LYS A 71 -20.37 -17.55 11.51
CA LYS A 71 -19.86 -17.85 12.85
C LYS A 71 -20.88 -18.61 13.70
N LYS A 72 -22.18 -18.28 13.60
CA LYS A 72 -23.28 -19.02 14.26
C LYS A 72 -23.37 -20.45 13.73
N LYS A 73 -23.32 -20.62 12.40
CA LYS A 73 -23.39 -21.92 11.72
C LYS A 73 -22.14 -22.78 11.93
N TYR A 74 -20.95 -22.17 12.02
CA TYR A 74 -19.67 -22.85 12.20
C TYR A 74 -18.78 -22.20 13.29
N PRO A 75 -19.11 -22.35 14.58
CA PRO A 75 -18.42 -21.65 15.68
C PRO A 75 -16.92 -21.97 15.82
N ARG A 76 -16.51 -23.17 15.39
CA ARG A 76 -15.12 -23.64 15.39
C ARG A 76 -14.37 -23.33 14.09
N GLY A 77 -15.00 -22.66 13.11
CA GLY A 77 -14.37 -22.31 11.85
C GLY A 77 -13.25 -21.29 12.04
N LYS A 78 -12.02 -21.68 11.67
CA LYS A 78 -10.82 -20.82 11.77
C LYS A 78 -10.79 -19.73 10.69
N ILE A 79 -11.30 -20.05 9.51
CA ILE A 79 -11.42 -19.11 8.38
C ILE A 79 -12.30 -17.92 8.74
N TRP A 80 -13.37 -18.12 9.51
CA TRP A 80 -14.27 -17.04 9.91
C TRP A 80 -13.61 -16.09 10.91
N ARG A 81 -12.77 -16.60 11.83
CA ARG A 81 -11.95 -15.74 12.70
C ARG A 81 -10.90 -14.93 11.92
N LEU A 82 -10.33 -15.51 10.86
CA LEU A 82 -9.46 -14.76 9.96
C LEU A 82 -10.23 -13.63 9.26
N MET A 83 -11.41 -13.93 8.70
CA MET A 83 -12.25 -12.92 8.04
C MET A 83 -12.70 -11.83 9.02
N GLU A 84 -13.00 -12.19 10.27
CA GLU A 84 -13.27 -11.23 11.34
C GLU A 84 -12.09 -10.30 11.59
N GLY A 85 -10.86 -10.84 11.68
CA GLY A 85 -9.65 -10.02 11.80
C GLY A 85 -9.48 -9.05 10.63
N LYS A 86 -9.70 -9.52 9.39
CA LYS A 86 -9.64 -8.68 8.18
C LYS A 86 -10.69 -7.57 8.21
N LEU A 87 -11.93 -7.88 8.60
CA LEU A 87 -13.03 -6.91 8.64
C LEU A 87 -12.76 -5.83 9.69
N ASN A 88 -12.34 -6.21 10.90
CA ASN A 88 -11.95 -5.25 11.95
C ASN A 88 -10.84 -4.29 11.47
N LYS A 89 -9.87 -4.80 10.69
CA LYS A 89 -8.80 -3.99 10.11
C LYS A 89 -9.35 -2.92 9.16
N MET A 90 -10.32 -3.27 8.32
CA MET A 90 -10.96 -2.33 7.40
C MET A 90 -11.78 -1.25 8.11
N GLU A 91 -12.38 -1.59 9.25
CA GLU A 91 -13.14 -0.67 10.09
C GLU A 91 -12.28 0.22 10.98
N ARG A 92 -10.94 0.21 10.80
CA ARG A 92 -9.97 0.92 11.64
C ARG A 92 -9.91 0.40 13.09
N ASN A 93 -10.55 -0.74 13.38
CA ASN A 93 -10.52 -1.42 14.67
C ASN A 93 -9.29 -2.35 14.79
N ASN A 94 -8.09 -1.82 14.48
CA ASN A 94 -6.87 -2.62 14.34
C ASN A 94 -6.52 -3.40 15.61
N ARG A 95 -6.74 -2.83 16.80
CA ARG A 95 -6.45 -3.49 18.10
C ARG A 95 -7.27 -4.78 18.24
N LYS A 96 -8.58 -4.68 18.07
CA LYS A 96 -9.49 -5.83 18.11
C LYS A 96 -9.17 -6.83 17.01
N GLY A 97 -8.85 -6.36 15.81
CA GLY A 97 -8.42 -7.23 14.70
C GLY A 97 -7.18 -8.06 15.04
N VAL A 98 -6.13 -7.43 15.59
CA VAL A 98 -4.90 -8.10 16.02
C VAL A 98 -5.17 -9.11 17.14
N GLU A 99 -6.01 -8.77 18.12
CA GLU A 99 -6.41 -9.67 19.20
C GLU A 99 -7.13 -10.92 18.69
N VAL A 100 -8.13 -10.74 17.82
CA VAL A 100 -8.87 -11.86 17.19
C VAL A 100 -7.93 -12.78 16.41
N LEU A 101 -6.99 -12.21 15.63
CA LEU A 101 -6.02 -12.99 14.86
C LEU A 101 -5.01 -13.72 15.77
N ARG A 102 -4.59 -13.09 16.87
CA ARG A 102 -3.71 -13.68 17.88
C ARG A 102 -4.37 -14.87 18.56
N ASP A 103 -5.66 -14.76 18.89
CA ASP A 103 -6.42 -15.83 19.52
C ASP A 103 -6.73 -16.96 18.54
N ALA A 104 -7.09 -16.66 17.28
CA ALA A 104 -7.21 -17.65 16.22
C ALA A 104 -5.93 -18.49 16.07
N ARG A 105 -4.76 -17.86 16.22
CA ARG A 105 -3.46 -18.55 16.22
C ARG A 105 -3.23 -19.40 17.48
N ARG A 106 -3.64 -18.95 18.67
CA ARG A 106 -3.46 -19.69 19.94
C ARG A 106 -4.32 -20.95 20.00
N THR A 107 -5.55 -20.89 19.50
CA THR A 107 -6.45 -22.06 19.45
C THR A 107 -5.86 -23.17 18.59
N ILE A 108 -5.19 -22.83 17.48
CA ILE A 108 -4.46 -23.80 16.64
C ILE A 108 -3.33 -24.48 17.44
N ARG A 109 -2.57 -23.72 18.25
CA ARG A 109 -1.48 -24.27 19.05
C ARG A 109 -1.99 -25.18 20.16
N LYS A 110 -3.07 -24.82 20.86
CA LYS A 110 -3.66 -25.64 21.92
C LYS A 110 -4.19 -26.97 21.39
N GLU A 111 -4.90 -26.97 20.25
CA GLU A 111 -5.34 -28.21 19.58
C GLU A 111 -4.18 -29.13 19.18
N LYS A 112 -3.01 -28.57 18.85
CA LYS A 112 -1.80 -29.35 18.57
C LYS A 112 -1.22 -30.05 19.82
N HIS A 113 -1.44 -29.50 21.01
CA HIS A 113 -0.92 -30.02 22.28
C HIS A 113 -1.96 -30.81 23.11
N SER A 114 -3.25 -30.68 22.82
CA SER A 114 -4.34 -31.38 23.53
C SER A 114 -4.76 -32.70 22.88
N ILE A 115 -3.94 -33.27 22.00
CA ILE A 115 -4.11 -34.68 21.61
C ILE A 115 -3.64 -35.49 22.81
N PRO A 116 -4.51 -36.27 23.49
CA PRO A 116 -4.07 -37.10 24.60
C PRO A 116 -3.11 -38.13 24.04
N VAL A 117 -1.87 -38.10 24.51
CA VAL A 117 -1.01 -39.29 24.51
C VAL A 117 -1.74 -40.27 25.42
N GLY A 118 -2.55 -41.13 24.83
CA GLY A 118 -3.20 -42.20 25.56
C GLY A 118 -2.11 -43.07 26.16
N ASN A 119 -1.97 -43.02 27.49
CA ASN A 119 -1.33 -44.10 28.25
C ASN A 119 -2.23 -45.33 28.08
N GLY A 120 -1.96 -46.11 27.04
CA GLY A 120 -2.58 -47.39 26.75
C GLY A 120 -1.48 -48.43 26.56
N VAL A 121 -1.28 -49.23 27.58
CA VAL A 121 -0.42 -50.42 27.60
C VAL A 121 -0.86 -51.39 26.48
N GLY A 122 0.10 -51.88 25.70
CA GLY A 122 0.07 -53.17 24.99
C GLY A 122 -0.96 -53.39 23.88
N GLY A 123 -0.52 -53.39 22.62
CA GLY A 123 -1.32 -53.91 21.51
C GLY A 123 -0.76 -53.61 20.13
N SER A 124 0.07 -54.52 19.62
CA SER A 124 0.49 -54.53 18.22
C SER A 124 -0.72 -54.81 17.31
N ALA A 125 -1.17 -53.82 16.53
CA ALA A 125 -2.05 -54.04 15.40
C ALA A 125 -1.89 -52.95 14.33
N ASN A 126 -1.51 -53.43 13.15
CA ASN A 126 -1.34 -52.78 11.86
C ASN A 126 -2.50 -51.83 11.48
N GLY A 127 -2.20 -50.59 11.03
CA GLY A 127 -3.22 -49.61 10.64
C GLY A 127 -2.67 -48.28 10.11
N ASN A 128 -1.69 -48.32 9.20
CA ASN A 128 -0.92 -47.15 8.75
C ASN A 128 -1.59 -46.34 7.62
N ASN A 129 -2.85 -45.90 7.79
CA ASN A 129 -3.56 -45.07 6.80
C ASN A 129 -4.27 -43.81 7.36
N GLY A 130 -4.29 -43.60 8.68
CA GLY A 130 -4.94 -42.45 9.33
C GLY A 130 -4.02 -41.25 9.61
N SER A 131 -2.73 -41.49 9.81
CA SER A 131 -1.72 -40.46 10.14
C SER A 131 -1.40 -39.56 8.95
N ALA A 132 -1.14 -40.15 7.77
CA ALA A 132 -0.81 -39.41 6.55
C ALA A 132 -1.96 -38.50 6.06
N LYS A 133 -3.22 -38.93 6.20
CA LYS A 133 -4.39 -38.12 5.82
C LYS A 133 -4.60 -36.95 6.78
N ARG A 134 -4.32 -37.13 8.09
CA ARG A 134 -4.36 -36.05 9.09
C ARG A 134 -3.23 -35.05 8.89
N GLU A 135 -2.01 -35.52 8.67
CA GLU A 135 -0.84 -34.66 8.42
C GLU A 135 -1.05 -33.78 7.17
N LYS A 136 -1.71 -34.33 6.14
CA LYS A 136 -2.14 -33.58 4.94
C LYS A 136 -3.16 -32.47 5.26
N VAL A 137 -4.17 -32.74 6.08
CA VAL A 137 -5.15 -31.73 6.55
C VAL A 137 -4.51 -30.66 7.45
N PHE A 138 -3.49 -31.02 8.24
CA PHE A 138 -2.72 -30.04 9.03
C PHE A 138 -1.80 -29.17 8.16
N GLY A 139 -1.27 -29.71 7.05
CA GLY A 139 -0.58 -28.92 6.01
C GLY A 139 -1.49 -27.92 5.30
N GLU A 140 -2.78 -28.26 5.10
CA GLU A 140 -3.78 -27.39 4.46
C GLU A 140 -4.15 -26.16 5.31
N LEU A 141 -4.03 -26.22 6.64
CA LEU A 141 -4.22 -25.07 7.54
C LEU A 141 -2.98 -24.17 7.66
N ALA A 142 -1.80 -24.61 7.19
CA ALA A 142 -0.57 -23.82 7.30
C ALA A 142 -0.65 -22.52 6.48
N GLN A 143 -1.27 -22.57 5.30
CA GLN A 143 -1.50 -21.38 4.47
C GLN A 143 -2.45 -20.39 5.15
N LEU A 144 -3.53 -20.88 5.77
CA LEU A 144 -4.46 -20.06 6.53
C LEU A 144 -3.77 -19.40 7.73
N GLN A 145 -2.90 -20.16 8.41
CA GLN A 145 -2.13 -19.66 9.53
C GLN A 145 -1.11 -18.60 9.08
N ALA A 146 -0.43 -18.80 7.95
CA ALA A 146 0.47 -17.81 7.36
C ALA A 146 -0.29 -16.53 6.99
N LEU A 147 -1.48 -16.65 6.39
CA LEU A 147 -2.32 -15.50 6.08
C LEU A 147 -2.77 -14.76 7.35
N ALA A 148 -3.14 -15.46 8.42
CA ALA A 148 -3.47 -14.83 9.70
C ALA A 148 -2.29 -14.07 10.30
N VAL A 149 -1.08 -14.63 10.22
CA VAL A 149 0.15 -13.96 10.69
C VAL A 149 0.47 -12.74 9.83
N TYR A 150 0.26 -12.83 8.51
CA TYR A 150 0.41 -11.69 7.59
C TYR A 150 -0.54 -10.55 7.92
N GLU A 151 -1.84 -10.83 8.07
CA GLU A 151 -2.84 -9.81 8.42
C GLU A 151 -2.57 -9.20 9.80
N MET A 152 -2.11 -10.01 10.75
CA MET A 152 -1.73 -9.54 12.10
C MET A 152 -0.52 -8.60 12.04
N GLY A 153 0.50 -8.91 11.23
CA GLY A 153 1.67 -8.06 11.04
C GLY A 153 1.33 -6.67 10.53
N TRP A 154 0.45 -6.58 9.53
CA TRP A 154 -0.06 -5.28 9.05
C TRP A 154 -0.89 -4.56 10.11
N GLY A 155 -1.75 -5.27 10.85
CA GLY A 155 -2.49 -4.68 11.97
C GLY A 155 -1.57 -4.08 13.04
N GLN A 156 -0.43 -4.71 13.34
CA GLN A 156 0.59 -4.18 14.26
C GLN A 156 1.29 -2.93 13.69
N ILE A 157 1.64 -2.92 12.40
CA ILE A 157 2.16 -1.72 11.72
C ILE A 157 1.18 -0.55 11.86
N PHE A 158 -0.12 -0.78 11.65
CA PHE A 158 -1.12 0.29 11.73
C PHE A 158 -1.41 0.79 13.15
N LEU A 159 -1.07 -0.01 14.17
CA LEU A 159 -1.08 0.40 15.57
C LEU A 159 0.17 1.17 15.99
N GLY A 160 1.22 1.17 15.17
CA GLY A 160 2.53 1.72 15.52
C GLY A 160 3.40 0.76 16.36
N ASP A 161 2.99 -0.50 16.53
CA ASP A 161 3.74 -1.52 17.27
C ASP A 161 4.87 -2.12 16.40
N TYR A 162 5.82 -1.29 15.95
CA TYR A 162 6.82 -1.66 14.95
C TYR A 162 7.74 -2.81 15.40
N PHE A 163 8.14 -2.83 16.68
CA PHE A 163 8.90 -3.93 17.26
C PHE A 163 8.18 -5.29 17.06
N GLN A 164 6.93 -5.40 17.53
CA GLN A 164 6.15 -6.63 17.41
C GLN A 164 5.82 -7.00 15.95
N ALA A 165 5.65 -6.00 15.09
CA ALA A 165 5.47 -6.20 13.66
C ALA A 165 6.72 -6.84 13.03
N SER A 166 7.92 -6.36 13.36
CA SER A 166 9.18 -6.89 12.84
C SER A 166 9.35 -8.38 13.16
N GLU A 167 9.14 -8.77 14.43
CA GLU A 167 9.18 -10.17 14.87
C GLU A 167 8.15 -11.03 14.12
N THR A 168 6.96 -10.47 13.87
CA THR A 168 5.88 -11.16 13.18
C THR A 168 6.22 -11.44 11.71
N PHE A 169 6.83 -10.48 11.02
CA PHE A 169 7.26 -10.65 9.62
C PHE A 169 8.47 -11.57 9.47
N PHE A 170 9.45 -11.53 10.38
CA PHE A 170 10.53 -12.53 10.39
C PHE A 170 10.01 -13.94 10.62
N ARG A 171 9.04 -14.10 11.52
CA ARG A 171 8.40 -15.39 11.69
C ARG A 171 7.69 -15.82 10.41
N LEU A 172 7.00 -14.92 9.72
CA LEU A 172 6.33 -15.20 8.46
C LEU A 172 7.31 -15.67 7.37
N GLU A 173 8.54 -15.16 7.37
CA GLU A 173 9.62 -15.62 6.48
C GLU A 173 9.87 -17.14 6.57
N THR A 174 9.75 -17.71 7.77
CA THR A 174 9.94 -19.15 8.00
C THR A 174 8.69 -20.00 7.74
N MET A 175 7.51 -19.38 7.71
CA MET A 175 6.22 -20.06 7.61
C MET A 175 5.65 -20.09 6.19
N ASN A 176 6.09 -19.19 5.31
CA ASN A 176 5.50 -19.01 3.99
C ASN A 176 6.55 -19.13 2.87
N ASN A 177 6.11 -19.68 1.74
CA ASN A 177 6.92 -19.78 0.52
C ASN A 177 6.76 -18.55 -0.39
N TRP A 178 5.84 -17.62 -0.09
CA TRP A 178 5.84 -16.30 -0.74
C TRP A 178 7.12 -15.54 -0.39
N SER A 179 7.49 -14.55 -1.21
CA SER A 179 8.77 -13.85 -1.19
C SER A 179 9.40 -13.67 0.21
N ARG A 180 10.32 -14.59 0.57
CA ARG A 180 11.05 -14.54 1.84
C ARG A 180 11.81 -13.23 1.98
N ALA A 181 12.51 -12.83 0.92
CA ALA A 181 13.25 -11.57 0.87
C ALA A 181 12.36 -10.34 1.07
N PHE A 182 11.11 -10.36 0.57
CA PHE A 182 10.20 -9.24 0.76
C PHE A 182 9.62 -9.18 2.18
N TYR A 183 9.32 -10.33 2.81
CA TYR A 183 8.93 -10.32 4.23
C TYR A 183 10.07 -9.84 5.13
N HIS A 184 11.30 -10.27 4.82
CA HIS A 184 12.49 -9.78 5.48
C HIS A 184 12.62 -8.26 5.29
N TYR A 185 12.43 -7.74 4.08
CA TYR A 185 12.40 -6.30 3.80
C TYR A 185 11.35 -5.55 4.64
N ILE A 186 10.12 -6.05 4.75
CA ILE A 186 9.09 -5.43 5.60
C ILE A 186 9.53 -5.42 7.07
N ALA A 187 10.08 -6.53 7.58
CA ALA A 187 10.59 -6.61 8.95
C ALA A 187 11.70 -5.58 9.20
N THR A 188 12.66 -5.45 8.27
CA THR A 188 13.72 -4.45 8.34
C THR A 188 13.20 -3.02 8.27
N CYS A 189 12.16 -2.75 7.47
CA CYS A 189 11.49 -1.44 7.47
C CYS A 189 10.83 -1.13 8.82
N CYS A 190 10.26 -2.14 9.50
CA CYS A 190 9.73 -1.96 10.85
C CYS A 190 10.86 -1.63 11.85
N MET A 191 12.01 -2.31 11.77
CA MET A 191 13.19 -1.99 12.60
C MET A 191 13.69 -0.56 12.37
N PHE A 192 13.71 -0.11 11.10
CA PHE A 192 14.06 1.26 10.78
C PHE A 192 13.09 2.27 11.41
N ALA A 193 11.79 1.99 11.35
CA ALA A 193 10.77 2.84 11.97
C ALA A 193 10.79 2.81 13.51
N ASP A 194 11.32 1.73 14.09
CA ASP A 194 11.58 1.58 15.54
C ASP A 194 12.94 2.19 15.96
N GLU A 195 13.60 2.92 15.05
CA GLU A 195 14.90 3.59 15.24
C GLU A 195 16.08 2.65 15.53
N GLU A 196 15.92 1.35 15.29
CA GLU A 196 17.01 0.36 15.41
C GLU A 196 17.91 0.36 14.15
N TYR A 197 18.45 1.52 13.78
CA TYR A 197 19.15 1.73 12.50
C TYR A 197 20.33 0.78 12.30
N GLY A 198 21.10 0.47 13.36
CA GLY A 198 22.23 -0.44 13.28
C GLY A 198 21.82 -1.86 12.87
N LYS A 199 20.75 -2.40 13.47
CA LYS A 199 20.21 -3.72 13.09
C LYS A 199 19.58 -3.65 11.71
N ALA A 200 18.82 -2.60 11.43
CA ALA A 200 18.18 -2.42 10.12
C ALA A 200 19.21 -2.40 8.98
N ALA A 201 20.34 -1.71 9.16
CA ALA A 201 21.41 -1.65 8.17
C ALA A 201 22.00 -3.03 7.86
N LEU A 202 22.29 -3.82 8.90
CA LEU A 202 22.79 -5.19 8.76
C LEU A 202 21.81 -6.08 7.98
N GLU A 203 20.52 -6.04 8.32
CA GLU A 203 19.50 -6.86 7.67
C GLU A 203 19.25 -6.39 6.21
N PHE A 204 19.24 -5.08 5.95
CA PHE A 204 19.11 -4.57 4.57
C PHE A 204 20.23 -5.08 3.64
N LEU A 205 21.45 -5.24 4.16
CA LEU A 205 22.58 -5.77 3.40
C LEU A 205 22.44 -7.26 3.07
N GLN A 206 21.68 -8.03 3.85
CA GLN A 206 21.46 -9.45 3.59
C GLN A 206 20.44 -9.70 2.46
N ILE A 207 19.46 -8.81 2.29
CA ILE A 207 18.34 -8.99 1.34
C ILE A 207 18.82 -9.22 -0.11
N PRO A 208 19.75 -8.43 -0.68
CA PRO A 208 20.26 -8.68 -2.01
C PRO A 208 20.87 -10.08 -2.14
N ALA A 209 21.64 -10.56 -1.16
CA ALA A 209 22.21 -11.91 -1.19
C ALA A 209 21.11 -12.99 -1.19
N MET A 210 20.02 -12.79 -0.43
CA MET A 210 18.86 -13.70 -0.44
C MET A 210 18.18 -13.77 -1.82
N LEU A 211 18.14 -12.65 -2.55
CA LEU A 211 17.56 -12.58 -3.89
C LEU A 211 18.45 -13.25 -4.94
N HIS A 212 19.77 -13.07 -4.85
CA HIS A 212 20.75 -13.63 -5.80
C HIS A 212 20.98 -15.13 -5.63
N ARG A 213 20.73 -15.69 -4.44
CA ARG A 213 20.85 -17.14 -4.16
C ARG A 213 19.77 -17.99 -4.86
N ARG A 214 18.74 -17.38 -5.45
CA ARG A 214 17.75 -18.10 -6.28
C ARG A 214 18.35 -18.43 -7.66
N LYS A 215 17.94 -19.56 -8.25
CA LYS A 215 18.43 -20.05 -9.55
C LYS A 215 18.52 -18.90 -10.57
N SER A 216 19.75 -18.61 -11.01
CA SER A 216 20.06 -17.58 -12.00
C SER A 216 19.18 -17.77 -13.24
N GLY A 217 18.28 -16.82 -13.50
CA GLY A 217 17.30 -16.88 -14.60
C GLY A 217 15.84 -16.69 -14.16
N THR A 218 15.51 -16.85 -12.88
CA THR A 218 14.15 -16.55 -12.40
C THR A 218 13.97 -15.03 -12.29
N ARG A 219 12.99 -14.46 -13.02
CA ARG A 219 12.63 -13.04 -12.91
C ARG A 219 12.21 -12.73 -11.47
N LEU A 220 12.78 -11.69 -10.87
CA LEU A 220 12.40 -11.23 -9.53
C LEU A 220 10.91 -10.86 -9.50
N MET A 221 10.24 -11.15 -8.39
CA MET A 221 8.88 -10.66 -8.20
C MET A 221 8.88 -9.12 -8.14
N PRO A 222 7.80 -8.44 -8.56
CA PRO A 222 7.76 -6.98 -8.59
C PRO A 222 8.16 -6.33 -7.26
N ASN A 223 7.63 -6.84 -6.14
CA ASN A 223 7.94 -6.35 -4.80
C ASN A 223 9.41 -6.59 -4.40
N GLU A 224 10.02 -7.70 -4.84
CA GLU A 224 11.44 -7.99 -4.58
C GLU A 224 12.35 -7.04 -5.35
N ALA A 225 12.03 -6.79 -6.62
CA ALA A 225 12.78 -5.85 -7.45
C ALA A 225 12.62 -4.39 -6.99
N PHE A 226 11.47 -4.05 -6.40
CA PHE A 226 11.29 -2.77 -5.68
C PHE A 226 12.24 -2.66 -4.48
N ALA A 227 12.23 -3.66 -3.58
CA ALA A 227 13.10 -3.68 -2.40
C ALA A 227 14.59 -3.62 -2.78
N ASP A 228 15.03 -4.43 -3.75
CA ASP A 228 16.41 -4.45 -4.25
C ASP A 228 16.86 -3.09 -4.81
N ARG A 229 15.98 -2.43 -5.58
CA ARG A 229 16.26 -1.08 -6.10
C ARG A 229 16.45 -0.06 -4.97
N LYS A 230 15.56 -0.01 -3.98
CA LYS A 230 15.67 0.95 -2.87
C LYS A 230 16.96 0.78 -2.10
N ILE A 231 17.29 -0.47 -1.73
CA ILE A 231 18.54 -0.80 -1.03
C ILE A 231 19.77 -0.40 -1.86
N ARG A 232 19.73 -0.62 -3.18
CA ARG A 232 20.81 -0.21 -4.09
C ARG A 232 20.97 1.32 -4.13
N VAL A 233 19.89 2.08 -4.21
CA VAL A 233 19.93 3.56 -4.17
C VAL A 233 20.57 4.04 -2.87
N TRP A 234 20.15 3.49 -1.71
CA TRP A 234 20.74 3.87 -0.41
C TRP A 234 22.22 3.53 -0.32
N ARG A 235 22.64 2.39 -0.85
CA ARG A 235 24.06 2.02 -0.92
C ARG A 235 24.87 2.96 -1.82
N ASP A 236 24.32 3.32 -2.98
CA ASP A 236 25.00 4.24 -3.91
C ASP A 236 25.11 5.65 -3.30
N LYS A 237 24.09 6.11 -2.56
CA LYS A 237 24.15 7.35 -1.78
C LYS A 237 25.18 7.31 -0.65
N ALA A 238 25.25 6.18 0.09
CA ALA A 238 26.24 6.02 1.16
C ALA A 238 27.66 6.09 0.60
N ARG A 239 27.91 5.50 -0.56
CA ARG A 239 29.19 5.61 -1.27
C ARG A 239 29.51 7.04 -1.71
N GLN A 240 28.52 7.78 -2.19
CA GLN A 240 28.71 9.18 -2.55
C GLN A 240 29.10 10.04 -1.36
N LEU A 241 28.55 9.77 -0.16
CA LEU A 241 28.98 10.42 1.09
C LEU A 241 30.43 10.11 1.45
N ASP A 242 30.95 8.95 1.05
CA ASP A 242 32.35 8.56 1.22
C ASP A 242 33.26 9.08 0.09
N GLY A 243 32.74 9.90 -0.83
CA GLY A 243 33.48 10.42 -1.98
C GLY A 243 33.75 9.38 -3.08
N LEU A 244 33.10 8.21 -3.02
CA LEU A 244 33.26 7.13 -3.99
C LEU A 244 32.22 7.25 -5.12
N PRO A 245 32.59 6.95 -6.38
CA PRO A 245 31.66 7.01 -7.49
C PRO A 245 30.55 5.95 -7.37
N PRO A 246 29.33 6.22 -7.88
CA PRO A 246 28.25 5.24 -7.91
C PRO A 246 28.63 4.04 -8.77
N ARG A 247 28.18 2.84 -8.40
CA ARG A 247 28.44 1.61 -9.16
C ARG A 247 27.64 1.65 -10.47
N ARG A 248 28.23 2.12 -11.57
CA ARG A 248 27.60 2.10 -12.90
C ARG A 248 27.43 0.66 -13.40
N GLY A 249 26.19 0.22 -13.60
CA GLY A 249 25.86 -0.85 -14.56
C GLY A 249 25.50 -2.24 -14.00
N ARG A 250 24.53 -2.85 -14.67
CA ARG A 250 23.87 -4.14 -14.42
C ARG A 250 24.80 -5.33 -14.78
N ARG A 251 25.17 -6.15 -13.78
CA ARG A 251 25.79 -7.52 -13.80
C ARG A 251 27.04 -7.74 -14.67
N THR A 252 28.17 -8.12 -14.03
CA THR A 252 28.91 -9.40 -14.21
C THR A 252 30.25 -9.38 -13.45
N SER A 253 30.31 -10.09 -12.31
CA SER A 253 31.48 -10.73 -11.63
C SER A 253 31.11 -10.90 -10.14
N GLN A 254 30.59 -12.03 -9.67
CA GLN A 254 31.35 -13.25 -9.33
C GLN A 254 32.75 -12.94 -8.79
N SER A 255 32.83 -12.50 -7.51
CA SER A 255 33.95 -12.85 -6.60
C SER A 255 33.92 -12.12 -5.25
N GLU A 256 33.27 -10.96 -5.11
CA GLU A 256 33.48 -10.12 -3.91
C GLU A 256 32.41 -10.23 -2.79
N ASP A 257 31.20 -10.72 -3.09
CA ASP A 257 30.07 -10.72 -2.12
C ASP A 257 29.90 -12.04 -1.33
N GLU A 258 30.70 -13.09 -1.60
CA GLU A 258 30.56 -14.39 -0.90
C GLU A 258 31.13 -14.42 0.53
N GLY A 259 31.78 -13.35 1.01
CA GLY A 259 32.40 -13.30 2.34
C GLY A 259 31.51 -12.86 3.51
N LEU A 260 30.36 -12.24 3.25
CA LEU A 260 29.59 -11.51 4.29
C LEU A 260 28.56 -12.36 5.06
N GLY A 261 28.33 -13.62 4.68
CA GLY A 261 27.27 -14.46 5.22
C GLY A 261 27.63 -15.44 6.35
N ARG A 262 28.88 -15.45 6.84
CA ARG A 262 29.30 -16.32 7.97
C ARG A 262 30.35 -15.65 8.85
N ARG A 263 29.93 -14.80 9.78
CA ARG A 263 30.64 -14.64 11.07
C ARG A 263 29.62 -14.62 12.20
N ARG A 264 29.39 -15.79 12.78
CA ARG A 264 28.97 -15.87 14.19
C ARG A 264 30.18 -15.46 15.01
N GLU A 265 29.96 -14.52 15.91
CA GLU A 265 30.96 -13.88 16.76
C GLU A 265 31.86 -14.91 17.47
N SER A 266 33.16 -14.81 17.25
CA SER A 266 34.18 -15.16 18.24
C SER A 266 34.98 -13.89 18.50
N PHE A 267 34.88 -13.40 19.73
CA PHE A 267 35.50 -12.19 20.23
C PHE A 267 37.00 -12.46 20.38
N ASP A 268 37.83 -11.90 19.50
CA ASP A 268 39.27 -11.80 19.70
C ASP A 268 39.74 -10.36 19.43
N SER A 269 40.24 -9.74 20.49
CA SER A 269 40.84 -8.43 20.55
C SER A 269 42.30 -8.50 20.08
N ASN A 270 42.56 -8.17 18.82
CA ASN A 270 43.77 -7.48 18.32
C ASN A 270 43.90 -7.64 16.80
N SER A 271 43.49 -6.63 16.03
CA SER A 271 44.08 -6.33 14.73
C SER A 271 43.60 -4.97 14.23
N THR A 272 44.43 -3.96 14.42
CA THR A 272 44.39 -2.69 13.69
C THR A 272 45.09 -2.89 12.35
N ASN A 273 44.31 -2.95 11.26
CA ASN A 273 44.55 -2.32 9.94
C ASN A 273 43.93 -3.10 8.76
N ALA A 274 43.24 -2.34 7.90
CA ALA A 274 42.91 -2.60 6.48
C ALA A 274 41.77 -3.59 6.14
N SER A 275 40.54 -3.07 6.07
CA SER A 275 39.59 -3.28 4.95
C SER A 275 38.32 -2.43 5.15
N SER A 276 38.43 -1.12 4.92
CA SER A 276 37.28 -0.21 4.87
C SER A 276 36.49 -0.40 3.56
N THR A 277 35.78 -1.52 3.44
CA THR A 277 34.71 -1.65 2.46
C THR A 277 33.55 -0.78 2.94
N SER A 278 33.00 0.11 2.10
CA SER A 278 31.90 1.02 2.46
C SER A 278 30.64 0.20 2.82
N VAL A 279 30.48 -0.13 4.09
CA VAL A 279 29.31 -0.85 4.60
C VAL A 279 28.25 0.20 4.94
N LEU A 280 27.02 0.00 4.46
CA LEU A 280 25.85 0.74 4.94
C LEU A 280 25.71 0.41 6.42
N ASP A 281 26.17 1.29 7.31
CA ASP A 281 25.99 1.17 8.75
C ASP A 281 24.74 1.94 9.23
N GLY A 282 24.43 1.90 10.52
CA GLY A 282 23.22 2.54 11.05
C GLY A 282 23.20 4.06 10.88
N GLU A 283 24.33 4.74 11.03
CA GLU A 283 24.41 6.20 10.93
C GLU A 283 24.31 6.64 9.46
N ARG A 284 25.01 5.94 8.55
CA ARG A 284 24.89 6.17 7.11
C ARG A 284 23.50 5.88 6.62
N LEU A 285 22.86 4.80 7.09
CA LEU A 285 21.48 4.49 6.76
C LEU A 285 20.54 5.65 7.12
N ARG A 286 20.69 6.23 8.32
CA ARG A 286 19.91 7.39 8.77
C ARG A 286 20.12 8.62 7.88
N GLN A 287 21.33 8.82 7.35
CA GLN A 287 21.65 9.97 6.49
C GLN A 287 21.15 9.81 5.05
N VAL A 288 21.17 8.58 4.51
CA VAL A 288 20.84 8.33 3.09
C VAL A 288 19.35 8.03 2.86
N VAL A 289 18.64 7.56 3.88
CA VAL A 289 17.21 7.25 3.82
C VAL A 289 16.41 8.51 4.14
N VAL A 290 16.03 9.24 3.09
CA VAL A 290 15.24 10.48 3.21
C VAL A 290 13.76 10.17 3.49
N VAL A 291 13.19 9.21 2.77
CA VAL A 291 11.80 8.77 2.94
C VAL A 291 11.78 7.52 3.80
N ASN A 292 11.00 7.53 4.90
CA ASN A 292 10.82 6.35 5.73
C ASN A 292 10.24 5.19 4.89
N PRO A 293 10.97 4.08 4.71
CA PRO A 293 10.56 3.01 3.81
C PRO A 293 9.30 2.28 4.30
N LEU A 294 9.04 2.29 5.61
CA LEU A 294 7.80 1.73 6.14
C LEU A 294 6.58 2.55 5.71
N TRP A 295 6.67 3.88 5.70
CA TRP A 295 5.55 4.73 5.28
C TRP A 295 5.26 4.64 3.79
N GLU A 296 6.31 4.52 2.97
CA GLU A 296 6.16 4.21 1.54
C GLU A 296 5.41 2.87 1.35
N LEU A 297 5.77 1.83 2.10
CA LEU A 297 5.06 0.55 2.08
C LEU A 297 3.61 0.67 2.56
N VAL A 298 3.37 1.39 3.65
CA VAL A 298 2.01 1.63 4.16
C VAL A 298 1.15 2.31 3.09
N TYR A 299 1.68 3.31 2.38
CA TYR A 299 0.96 3.96 1.28
C TYR A 299 0.66 3.02 0.10
N LEU A 300 1.67 2.27 -0.36
CA LEU A 300 1.52 1.31 -1.46
C LEU A 300 0.53 0.17 -1.16
N TRP A 301 0.30 -0.12 0.12
CA TRP A 301 -0.71 -1.07 0.62
C TRP A 301 -2.03 -0.43 1.04
N ASN A 302 -2.26 0.84 0.70
CA ASN A 302 -3.46 1.61 1.06
C ASN A 302 -3.74 1.60 2.59
N GLY A 303 -2.66 1.65 3.38
CA GLY A 303 -2.70 1.57 4.82
C GLY A 303 -2.86 2.91 5.53
N ILE A 304 -2.62 4.05 4.88
CA ILE A 304 -2.74 5.38 5.52
C ILE A 304 -4.13 5.59 6.12
N PRO A 305 -5.24 5.29 5.42
CA PRO A 305 -6.57 5.42 6.02
C PRO A 305 -6.83 4.43 7.15
N GLN A 306 -5.99 3.42 7.36
CA GLN A 306 -6.13 2.46 8.47
C GLN A 306 -5.30 2.87 9.69
N LEU A 307 -4.42 3.87 9.58
CA LEU A 307 -3.60 4.34 10.70
C LEU A 307 -4.45 5.04 11.77
N GLY A 308 -4.10 4.81 13.03
CA GLY A 308 -4.70 5.56 14.14
C GLY A 308 -4.30 7.04 14.11
N VAL A 309 -5.17 7.91 14.62
CA VAL A 309 -4.96 9.38 14.61
C VAL A 309 -3.61 9.79 15.23
N ASN A 310 -3.18 9.13 16.30
CA ASN A 310 -1.88 9.41 16.92
C ASN A 310 -0.70 9.09 15.98
N VAL A 311 -0.75 7.95 15.29
CA VAL A 311 0.28 7.53 14.33
C VAL A 311 0.29 8.48 13.13
N LEU A 312 -0.89 8.88 12.63
CA LEU A 312 -1.02 9.88 11.56
C LEU A 312 -0.40 11.22 11.94
N ARG A 313 -0.64 11.71 13.16
CA ARG A 313 -0.04 12.97 13.64
C ARG A 313 1.48 12.86 13.74
N THR A 314 2.02 11.77 14.29
CA THR A 314 3.47 11.55 14.34
C THR A 314 4.09 11.49 12.95
N MET A 315 3.45 10.76 12.03
CA MET A 315 3.87 10.70 10.62
C MET A 315 3.82 12.08 9.97
N CYS A 316 2.76 12.85 10.19
CA CYS A 316 2.60 14.22 9.67
C CYS A 316 3.73 15.14 10.13
N THR A 317 3.96 15.24 11.44
CA THR A 317 5.01 16.10 12.01
C THR A 317 6.41 15.70 11.54
N SER A 318 6.66 14.39 11.39
CA SER A 318 7.94 13.93 10.88
C SER A 318 8.12 14.24 9.39
N LEU A 319 7.09 14.05 8.56
CA LEU A 319 7.14 14.38 7.13
C LEU A 319 7.33 15.87 6.92
N GLU A 320 6.61 16.71 7.69
CA GLU A 320 6.73 18.16 7.66
C GLU A 320 8.16 18.61 7.98
N ARG A 321 8.74 18.10 9.07
CA ARG A 321 10.14 18.37 9.43
C ARG A 321 11.09 17.95 8.32
N THR A 322 10.93 16.76 7.74
CA THR A 322 11.79 16.30 6.64
C THR A 322 11.65 17.19 5.41
N ILE A 323 10.43 17.59 5.04
CA ILE A 323 10.19 18.51 3.92
C ILE A 323 10.84 19.87 4.19
N GLU A 324 10.67 20.46 5.37
CA GLU A 324 11.27 21.74 5.76
C GLU A 324 12.80 21.71 5.69
N THR A 325 13.42 20.60 6.11
CA THR A 325 14.89 20.45 6.03
C THR A 325 15.40 20.40 4.58
N HIS A 326 14.60 19.93 3.62
CA HIS A 326 15.02 19.71 2.24
C HIS A 326 14.49 20.75 1.23
N THR A 327 13.45 21.52 1.58
CA THR A 327 12.88 22.60 0.75
C THR A 327 13.84 23.78 0.48
N PRO A 328 14.64 24.30 1.44
CA PRO A 328 15.54 25.43 1.19
C PRO A 328 16.68 25.14 0.20
N ILE A 329 16.92 23.86 -0.13
CA ILE A 329 17.98 23.41 -1.05
C ILE A 329 17.61 23.69 -2.53
N ILE A 330 16.32 23.85 -2.85
CA ILE A 330 15.84 24.05 -4.23
C ILE A 330 15.62 25.54 -4.56
N ALA A 331 15.33 26.37 -3.58
CA ALA A 331 15.20 27.82 -3.77
C ALA A 331 16.54 28.50 -4.13
N SER A 332 17.67 27.89 -3.78
CA SER A 332 19.01 28.35 -4.13
C SER A 332 19.53 27.83 -5.48
N THR A 333 18.84 26.84 -6.09
CA THR A 333 19.17 26.26 -7.40
C THR A 333 18.11 26.49 -8.47
N SER A 334 16.97 27.09 -8.10
CA SER A 334 15.92 27.51 -9.03
C SER A 334 15.40 28.87 -8.63
N SER A 335 15.42 29.82 -9.57
CA SER A 335 14.88 31.17 -9.44
C SER A 335 13.34 31.18 -9.39
N PHE A 336 12.73 30.33 -8.56
CA PHE A 336 11.28 30.16 -8.46
C PHE A 336 10.82 30.41 -7.03
N ALA A 337 11.12 31.62 -6.54
CA ALA A 337 10.47 32.18 -5.37
C ALA A 337 10.08 33.62 -5.68
N SER A 338 9.02 33.78 -6.47
CA SER A 338 8.25 35.02 -6.51
C SER A 338 6.85 34.71 -6.01
N SER A 339 6.45 35.43 -4.97
CA SER A 339 5.20 35.31 -4.22
C SER A 339 5.10 34.06 -3.33
N VAL A 340 5.57 34.17 -2.09
CA VAL A 340 4.76 34.00 -0.86
C VAL A 340 5.68 34.36 0.31
N THR A 341 5.57 35.59 0.79
CA THR A 341 5.69 35.91 2.22
C THR A 341 5.14 37.32 2.39
N SER A 342 4.03 37.42 3.10
CA SER A 342 3.61 38.68 3.70
C SER A 342 3.02 38.34 5.04
N SER A 343 3.73 38.77 6.10
CA SER A 343 3.20 39.46 7.29
C SER A 343 4.04 39.11 8.52
N SER A 344 5.00 39.96 8.88
CA SER A 344 5.10 40.52 10.24
C SER A 344 6.28 41.48 10.33
N LEU A 345 6.01 42.59 11.00
CA LEU A 345 6.87 43.75 11.26
C LEU A 345 7.99 43.39 12.25
N ILE A 346 9.18 44.00 12.12
CA ILE A 346 9.91 44.74 13.17
C ILE A 346 11.14 45.45 12.56
N SER A 347 11.33 46.68 13.05
CA SER A 347 12.29 47.77 12.80
C SER A 347 13.78 47.43 12.65
N GLU A 348 14.45 48.32 11.91
CA GLU A 348 15.89 48.52 11.68
C GLU A 348 16.78 48.56 12.94
N SER A 349 18.03 48.09 12.83
CA SER A 349 19.24 48.95 12.93
C SER A 349 20.51 48.15 12.59
N ALA A 350 21.47 48.83 11.95
CA ALA A 350 22.71 48.30 11.42
C ALA A 350 23.86 48.29 12.44
N ALA A 351 24.72 47.28 12.40
CA ALA A 351 26.16 47.40 12.66
C ALA A 351 26.94 46.15 12.20
N SER A 352 27.98 46.39 11.40
CA SER A 352 29.03 45.48 10.95
C SER A 352 29.91 44.96 12.09
N PHE A 353 30.35 43.68 12.07
CA PHE A 353 31.71 43.27 12.46
C PHE A 353 32.07 41.85 11.99
N SER A 354 33.38 41.67 11.85
CA SER A 354 34.15 40.65 11.13
C SER A 354 34.32 39.29 11.84
N SER A 355 34.40 38.24 11.01
CA SER A 355 35.22 37.01 11.09
C SER A 355 35.32 36.19 12.39
N SER A 356 34.66 35.04 12.42
CA SER A 356 35.25 33.70 12.74
C SER A 356 34.18 32.62 12.48
N PRO A 357 34.54 31.40 12.01
CA PRO A 357 33.55 30.39 11.64
C PRO A 357 33.17 29.51 12.83
N PRO A 358 31.90 29.08 12.96
CA PRO A 358 31.59 27.91 13.77
C PRO A 358 31.02 26.76 12.90
N SER A 359 31.81 25.68 12.79
CA SER A 359 31.40 24.27 13.00
C SER A 359 30.30 23.62 12.10
N PRO A 360 30.16 22.27 12.09
CA PRO A 360 29.88 21.49 10.89
C PRO A 360 28.37 21.23 10.69
N VAL A 361 27.68 22.14 10.00
CA VAL A 361 26.27 21.92 9.60
C VAL A 361 26.13 21.74 8.08
N SER A 362 27.24 21.80 7.33
CA SER A 362 27.21 21.86 5.87
C SER A 362 27.18 20.51 5.14
N ALA A 363 27.25 19.36 5.84
CA ALA A 363 27.35 18.05 5.20
C ALA A 363 26.00 17.31 4.97
N ILE A 364 24.88 17.80 5.50
CA ILE A 364 23.55 17.15 5.37
C ILE A 364 22.87 17.49 4.02
N ASN A 365 23.41 18.44 3.26
CA ASN A 365 22.65 19.24 2.30
C ASN A 365 22.64 18.77 0.82
N VAL A 366 22.96 17.51 0.49
CA VAL A 366 23.17 17.11 -0.94
C VAL A 366 22.37 15.89 -1.43
N LEU A 367 21.59 15.18 -0.61
CA LEU A 367 21.10 13.85 -1.01
C LEU A 367 19.62 13.70 -1.35
N CYS A 368 18.76 14.70 -1.12
CA CYS A 368 17.33 14.56 -1.46
C CYS A 368 17.13 14.78 -2.97
N SER A 369 16.72 13.72 -3.67
CA SER A 369 16.38 13.80 -5.09
C SER A 369 14.99 14.39 -5.30
N THR A 370 14.73 14.93 -6.50
CA THR A 370 13.39 15.41 -6.87
C THR A 370 12.31 14.34 -6.72
N SER A 371 12.66 13.08 -7.01
CA SER A 371 11.77 11.92 -6.87
C SER A 371 11.40 11.65 -5.41
N GLU A 372 12.36 11.77 -4.49
CA GLU A 372 12.10 11.63 -3.05
C GLU A 372 11.28 12.78 -2.49
N LEU A 373 11.54 14.01 -2.93
CA LEU A 373 10.74 15.16 -2.55
C LEU A 373 9.28 15.02 -3.01
N ALA A 374 9.07 14.58 -4.26
CA ALA A 374 7.75 14.28 -4.78
C ALA A 374 7.05 13.18 -3.95
N LEU A 375 7.78 12.12 -3.56
CA LEU A 375 7.25 11.08 -2.70
C LEU A 375 6.92 11.59 -1.29
N LEU A 376 7.75 12.46 -0.69
CA LEU A 376 7.46 13.10 0.60
C LEU A 376 6.18 13.92 0.54
N HIS A 377 5.99 14.74 -0.49
CA HIS A 377 4.77 15.53 -0.67
C HIS A 377 3.54 14.67 -0.94
N LEU A 378 3.68 13.53 -1.64
CA LEU A 378 2.60 12.56 -1.82
C LEU A 378 2.17 11.95 -0.48
N LEU A 379 3.13 11.49 0.33
CA LEU A 379 2.87 10.93 1.67
C LEU A 379 2.31 11.98 2.63
N TYR A 380 2.84 13.20 2.60
CA TYR A 380 2.35 14.29 3.44
C TYR A 380 0.93 14.68 3.04
N GLY A 381 0.67 14.92 1.75
CA GLY A 381 -0.65 15.29 1.22
C GLY A 381 -1.75 14.27 1.56
N THR A 382 -1.42 12.98 1.48
CA THR A 382 -2.35 11.90 1.85
C THR A 382 -2.58 11.84 3.36
N THR A 383 -1.54 12.05 4.17
CA THR A 383 -1.65 12.09 5.63
C THR A 383 -2.50 13.27 6.12
N VAL A 384 -2.24 14.49 5.63
CA VAL A 384 -3.00 15.68 6.05
C VAL A 384 -4.45 15.63 5.58
N ARG A 385 -4.73 14.97 4.43
CA ARG A 385 -6.11 14.68 4.02
C ARG A 385 -6.83 13.80 5.03
N GLU A 386 -6.23 12.70 5.48
CA GLU A 386 -6.86 11.84 6.49
C GLU A 386 -7.05 12.54 7.85
N LEU A 387 -6.25 13.57 8.14
CA LEU A 387 -6.42 14.44 9.30
C LEU A 387 -7.51 15.52 9.11
N GLY A 388 -8.05 15.67 7.89
CA GLY A 388 -9.10 16.64 7.55
C GLY A 388 -8.60 17.98 7.00
N GLU A 389 -7.29 18.17 6.88
CA GLU A 389 -6.67 19.41 6.39
C GLU A 389 -6.59 19.43 4.86
N HIS A 390 -7.76 19.57 4.22
CA HIS A 390 -7.91 19.43 2.77
C HIS A 390 -7.10 20.47 1.95
N SER A 391 -6.91 21.69 2.47
CA SER A 391 -6.17 22.75 1.77
C SER A 391 -4.66 22.48 1.74
N LEU A 392 -4.11 21.92 2.82
CA LEU A 392 -2.72 21.47 2.89
C LEU A 392 -2.50 20.26 1.97
N ALA A 393 -3.47 19.34 1.92
CA ALA A 393 -3.45 18.20 1.02
C ALA A 393 -3.36 18.64 -0.44
N GLU A 394 -4.24 19.56 -0.86
CA GLU A 394 -4.30 20.11 -2.21
C GLU A 394 -2.97 20.75 -2.61
N ARG A 395 -2.45 21.66 -1.78
CA ARG A 395 -1.15 22.32 -2.03
C ARG A 395 -0.01 21.31 -2.19
N SER A 396 0.04 20.33 -1.31
CA SER A 396 1.12 19.33 -1.32
C SER A 396 1.08 18.44 -2.56
N LEU A 397 -0.11 18.00 -2.96
CA LEU A 397 -0.28 17.18 -4.16
C LEU A 397 -0.02 17.98 -5.45
N HIS A 398 -0.37 19.26 -5.49
CA HIS A 398 0.01 20.13 -6.61
C HIS A 398 1.52 20.25 -6.79
N ILE A 399 2.29 20.38 -5.70
CA ILE A 399 3.76 20.38 -5.76
C ILE A 399 4.28 19.09 -6.42
N VAL A 400 3.68 17.93 -6.15
CA VAL A 400 4.07 16.66 -6.80
C VAL A 400 3.87 16.71 -8.32
N LEU A 401 2.74 17.27 -8.76
CA LEU A 401 2.42 17.39 -10.18
C LEU A 401 3.37 18.40 -10.88
N ASP A 402 3.70 19.50 -10.22
CA ASP A 402 4.63 20.51 -10.73
C ASP A 402 6.06 19.98 -10.83
N LEU A 403 6.47 19.10 -9.90
CA LEU A 403 7.75 18.40 -9.96
C LEU A 403 7.78 17.31 -11.04
N GLY A 404 6.63 16.84 -11.50
CA GLY A 404 6.44 15.72 -12.44
C GLY A 404 7.45 15.66 -13.60
N PRO A 405 7.66 16.73 -14.39
CA PRO A 405 8.60 16.73 -15.51
C PRO A 405 10.06 16.47 -15.13
N ARG A 406 10.44 16.71 -13.87
CA ARG A 406 11.80 16.57 -13.35
C ARG A 406 12.03 15.21 -12.65
N ILE A 407 11.00 14.37 -12.54
CA ILE A 407 11.07 13.07 -11.85
C ILE A 407 11.71 12.03 -12.79
N THR A 408 12.90 11.58 -12.43
CA THR A 408 13.66 10.58 -13.19
C THR A 408 13.47 9.16 -12.65
N GLU A 409 13.20 9.02 -11.36
CA GLU A 409 13.04 7.74 -10.65
C GLU A 409 11.66 7.68 -9.98
N ASP A 410 11.15 6.48 -9.67
CA ASP A 410 9.86 6.31 -8.98
C ASP A 410 8.70 7.09 -9.64
N ARG A 411 8.66 7.10 -10.98
CA ARG A 411 7.65 7.83 -11.79
C ARG A 411 6.20 7.45 -11.51
N TRP A 412 5.97 6.30 -10.87
CA TRP A 412 4.66 5.88 -10.38
C TRP A 412 4.05 6.89 -9.40
N VAL A 413 4.83 7.75 -8.76
CA VAL A 413 4.36 8.80 -7.84
C VAL A 413 3.38 9.77 -8.53
N ILE A 414 3.60 10.09 -9.82
CA ILE A 414 2.79 11.06 -10.58
C ILE A 414 1.33 10.59 -10.76
N PRO A 415 1.05 9.41 -11.36
CA PRO A 415 -0.32 8.97 -11.54
C PRO A 415 -1.02 8.63 -10.22
N TYR A 416 -0.26 8.29 -9.17
CA TYR A 416 -0.81 8.18 -7.82
C TYR A 416 -1.19 9.55 -7.25
N ALA A 417 -0.40 10.60 -7.43
CA ALA A 417 -0.78 11.96 -7.01
C ALA A 417 -2.07 12.44 -7.70
N LEU A 418 -2.23 12.14 -9.00
CA LEU A 418 -3.47 12.40 -9.73
C LEU A 418 -4.66 11.66 -9.11
N TYR A 419 -4.50 10.38 -8.76
CA TYR A 419 -5.53 9.62 -8.06
C TYR A 419 -5.88 10.23 -6.69
N GLU A 420 -4.89 10.58 -5.88
CA GLU A 420 -5.13 11.16 -4.55
C GLU A 420 -5.77 12.57 -4.65
N MET A 421 -5.51 13.32 -5.72
CA MET A 421 -6.22 14.57 -6.05
C MET A 421 -7.70 14.32 -6.39
N ALA A 422 -8.00 13.25 -7.14
CA ALA A 422 -9.38 12.86 -7.42
C ALA A 422 -10.13 12.49 -6.14
N VAL A 423 -9.48 11.73 -5.24
CA VAL A 423 -10.02 11.39 -3.92
C VAL A 423 -10.30 12.65 -3.10
N LEU A 424 -9.35 13.59 -3.06
CA LEU A 424 -9.49 14.86 -2.35
C LEU A 424 -10.68 15.68 -2.86
N CYS A 425 -10.86 15.77 -4.18
CA CYS A 425 -12.01 16.44 -4.79
C CYS A 425 -13.34 15.81 -4.35
N CYS A 426 -13.41 14.47 -4.27
CA CYS A 426 -14.58 13.76 -3.77
C CYS A 426 -14.85 14.00 -2.28
N MET A 427 -13.81 14.14 -1.46
CA MET A 427 -13.98 14.46 -0.04
C MET A 427 -14.47 15.90 0.16
N VAL A 428 -13.88 16.86 -0.54
CA VAL A 428 -14.28 18.28 -0.48
C VAL A 428 -15.70 18.50 -1.00
N SER A 429 -16.16 17.68 -1.95
CA SER A 429 -17.54 17.71 -2.45
C SER A 429 -18.57 17.14 -1.47
N GLY A 430 -18.11 16.50 -0.38
CA GLY A 430 -18.96 15.87 0.64
C GLY A 430 -19.51 14.49 0.24
N MET A 431 -18.82 13.74 -0.63
CA MET A 431 -19.24 12.38 -1.02
C MET A 431 -18.91 11.29 0.02
N GLY A 432 -18.05 11.59 1.00
CA GLY A 432 -17.53 10.62 1.98
C GLY A 432 -18.09 10.73 3.40
N GLY A 433 -19.03 11.63 3.67
CA GLY A 433 -19.65 11.81 4.99
C GLY A 433 -21.12 11.39 5.00
N GLU A 434 -21.64 11.00 6.18
CA GLU A 434 -23.09 10.98 6.40
C GLU A 434 -23.63 12.39 6.13
N ALA A 435 -24.60 12.48 5.23
CA ALA A 435 -25.20 13.75 4.84
C ALA A 435 -25.77 14.46 6.08
N VAL A 436 -25.05 15.45 6.61
CA VAL A 436 -25.64 16.44 7.51
C VAL A 436 -26.58 17.28 6.66
N ALA A 437 -27.83 16.83 6.62
CA ALA A 437 -28.94 17.45 5.93
C ALA A 437 -29.34 18.76 6.63
N LEU A 438 -28.47 19.76 6.60
CA LEU A 438 -28.76 21.12 7.05
C LEU A 438 -27.79 22.06 6.33
N SER A 439 -28.18 22.60 5.16
CA SER A 439 -27.85 23.95 4.64
C SER A 439 -28.17 24.10 3.13
N THR A 440 -28.76 25.24 2.78
CA THR A 440 -29.14 25.79 1.46
C THR A 440 -28.66 25.07 0.15
N PRO A 441 -29.57 24.66 -0.77
CA PRO A 441 -29.25 23.72 -1.87
C PRO A 441 -28.52 24.24 -3.13
N SER A 442 -28.67 25.51 -3.54
CA SER A 442 -28.36 25.89 -4.94
C SER A 442 -26.89 26.20 -5.25
N LEU A 443 -26.19 26.94 -4.39
CA LEU A 443 -24.78 27.34 -4.63
C LEU A 443 -23.80 26.22 -4.29
N MET A 444 -24.14 25.40 -3.29
CA MET A 444 -23.36 24.22 -2.88
C MET A 444 -23.44 23.09 -3.90
N GLY A 445 -24.57 22.93 -4.59
CA GLY A 445 -24.73 21.97 -5.69
C GLY A 445 -23.75 22.22 -6.84
N ALA A 446 -23.67 23.47 -7.33
CA ALA A 446 -22.76 23.83 -8.41
C ALA A 446 -21.27 23.61 -8.05
N ARG A 447 -20.89 23.94 -6.80
CA ARG A 447 -19.53 23.69 -6.30
C ARG A 447 -19.22 22.19 -6.16
N ARG A 448 -20.20 21.40 -5.72
CA ARG A 448 -20.10 19.93 -5.63
C ARG A 448 -19.92 19.31 -7.02
N ASP A 449 -20.74 19.70 -7.99
CA ASP A 449 -20.68 19.19 -9.37
C ASP A 449 -19.35 19.54 -10.06
N GLN A 450 -18.85 20.76 -9.83
CA GLN A 450 -17.55 21.18 -10.32
C GLN A 450 -16.41 20.30 -9.76
N LYS A 451 -16.43 20.01 -8.45
CA LYS A 451 -15.42 19.14 -7.83
C LYS A 451 -15.51 17.68 -8.31
N ILE A 452 -16.72 17.18 -8.58
CA ILE A 452 -16.92 15.86 -9.18
C ILE A 452 -16.35 15.81 -10.61
N LYS A 453 -16.53 16.88 -11.39
CA LYS A 453 -15.95 17.01 -12.74
C LYS A 453 -14.43 17.03 -12.70
N GLU A 454 -13.83 17.80 -11.78
CA GLU A 454 -12.38 17.82 -11.55
C GLU A 454 -11.85 16.42 -11.18
N ALA A 455 -12.54 15.70 -10.29
CA ALA A 455 -12.16 14.34 -9.91
C ALA A 455 -12.10 13.38 -11.12
N LYS A 456 -13.10 13.44 -12.01
CA LYS A 456 -13.14 12.63 -13.24
C LYS A 456 -11.99 13.00 -14.19
N GLU A 457 -11.64 14.28 -14.29
CA GLU A 457 -10.51 14.73 -15.12
C GLU A 457 -9.18 14.20 -14.59
N PHE A 458 -8.95 14.25 -13.28
CA PHE A 458 -7.75 13.69 -12.67
C PHE A 458 -7.64 12.16 -12.88
N LEU A 459 -8.75 11.43 -12.76
CA LEU A 459 -8.78 9.99 -13.04
C LEU A 459 -8.45 9.68 -14.51
N LYS A 460 -8.99 10.47 -15.44
CA LYS A 460 -8.67 10.36 -16.86
C LYS A 460 -7.17 10.57 -17.10
N LYS A 461 -6.57 11.64 -16.53
CA LYS A 461 -5.13 11.90 -16.63
C LYS A 461 -4.29 10.75 -16.04
N ALA A 462 -4.71 10.17 -14.92
CA ALA A 462 -4.03 9.03 -14.31
C ALA A 462 -4.09 7.78 -15.21
N ALA A 463 -5.22 7.54 -15.88
CA ALA A 463 -5.39 6.43 -16.82
C ALA A 463 -4.57 6.62 -18.11
N GLU A 464 -4.51 7.85 -18.64
CA GLU A 464 -3.71 8.20 -19.82
C GLU A 464 -2.21 8.00 -19.58
N TRP A 465 -1.74 8.34 -18.37
CA TRP A 465 -0.37 8.07 -17.95
C TRP A 465 -0.04 6.57 -18.02
N ASN A 466 -0.95 5.72 -17.56
CA ASN A 466 -0.80 4.26 -17.56
C ASN A 466 -0.83 3.63 -18.97
N ASN A 467 -1.53 4.27 -19.92
CA ASN A 467 -1.69 3.77 -21.29
C ASN A 467 -0.58 4.23 -22.27
N GLY A 468 0.48 4.90 -21.80
CA GLY A 468 1.65 5.27 -22.61
C GLY A 468 1.90 6.77 -22.77
N GLY A 469 1.18 7.64 -22.05
CA GLY A 469 1.37 9.11 -22.09
C GLY A 469 2.62 9.66 -21.39
N GLY A 470 3.46 8.80 -20.79
CA GLY A 470 4.61 9.23 -19.98
C GLY A 470 5.79 9.86 -20.73
N VAL A 471 5.74 9.99 -22.07
CA VAL A 471 6.77 10.69 -22.87
C VAL A 471 6.12 11.36 -24.09
N ALA A 472 5.74 12.63 -23.97
CA ALA A 472 5.61 13.53 -25.11
C ALA A 472 6.91 14.32 -25.26
N THR A 473 7.91 13.70 -25.90
CA THR A 473 9.01 14.43 -26.53
C THR A 473 9.09 13.94 -27.97
N ASP A 474 8.68 14.82 -28.88
CA ASP A 474 8.91 14.84 -30.34
C ASP A 474 9.26 13.51 -31.03
N ARG A 475 8.30 12.96 -31.75
CA ARG A 475 8.56 12.20 -32.98
C ARG A 475 7.62 12.63 -34.08
N GLU A 476 8.17 13.45 -34.97
CA GLU A 476 7.63 13.74 -36.29
C GLU A 476 7.36 12.45 -37.09
N SER A 477 6.27 12.51 -37.86
CA SER A 477 5.96 11.83 -39.13
C SER A 477 6.74 10.56 -39.52
N GLY A 478 6.00 9.45 -39.68
CA GLY A 478 6.51 8.28 -40.38
C GLY A 478 5.60 7.06 -40.44
N ASN A 479 4.52 7.18 -41.22
CA ASN A 479 3.83 6.15 -42.04
C ASN A 479 3.49 4.75 -41.45
N GLY A 480 2.20 4.39 -41.57
CA GLY A 480 1.65 3.14 -41.06
C GLY A 480 2.05 1.88 -41.82
N LYS A 481 1.98 0.74 -41.11
CA LYS A 481 1.62 -0.58 -41.65
C LYS A 481 1.20 -1.51 -40.50
N HIS A 482 0.02 -2.10 -40.65
CA HIS A 482 -0.49 -3.18 -39.83
C HIS A 482 0.43 -4.40 -39.87
N ALA A 483 0.72 -4.99 -38.71
CA ALA A 483 1.09 -6.39 -38.61
C ALA A 483 0.71 -6.97 -37.23
N ASN A 484 0.13 -8.16 -37.31
CA ASN A 484 -0.46 -8.97 -36.25
C ASN A 484 0.63 -9.71 -35.43
N GLY A 485 0.35 -9.97 -34.15
CA GLY A 485 0.95 -11.09 -33.40
C GLY A 485 2.31 -10.87 -32.73
N ASN A 486 2.33 -11.10 -31.42
CA ASN A 486 3.50 -11.46 -30.60
C ASN A 486 4.69 -10.50 -30.58
N GLY A 487 4.67 -9.59 -29.61
CA GLY A 487 5.83 -8.81 -29.21
C GLY A 487 5.42 -7.54 -28.49
N GLY A 488 5.27 -7.61 -27.16
CA GLY A 488 5.20 -6.38 -26.37
C GLY A 488 6.48 -5.55 -26.63
N PRO A 489 6.40 -4.22 -26.75
CA PRO A 489 7.53 -3.42 -27.19
C PRO A 489 8.68 -3.56 -26.19
N ALA A 490 9.80 -4.07 -26.71
CA ALA A 490 11.09 -4.04 -26.04
C ALA A 490 11.51 -2.56 -25.88
N GLY A 491 11.31 -2.02 -24.69
CA GLY A 491 11.54 -0.61 -24.40
C GLY A 491 10.88 -0.09 -23.12
N SER A 492 9.99 -0.85 -22.49
CA SER A 492 9.48 -0.53 -21.15
C SER A 492 10.61 -0.68 -20.12
N THR A 493 11.11 0.45 -19.64
CA THR A 493 11.72 0.55 -18.31
C THR A 493 10.76 -0.14 -17.35
N GLY A 494 11.24 -1.17 -16.66
CA GLY A 494 10.39 -2.11 -15.93
C GLY A 494 9.69 -1.48 -14.74
N ASP A 495 8.61 -0.73 -14.98
CA ASP A 495 7.68 -0.26 -13.97
C ASP A 495 6.65 -1.37 -13.66
N TYR A 496 6.29 -1.40 -12.37
CA TYR A 496 5.96 -2.59 -11.59
C TYR A 496 4.45 -2.82 -11.45
N ASP A 497 4.06 -3.86 -10.69
CA ASP A 497 2.71 -4.22 -10.20
C ASP A 497 1.85 -3.05 -9.65
N PHE A 498 2.43 -1.87 -9.45
CA PHE A 498 1.76 -0.65 -9.01
C PHE A 498 0.72 -0.13 -9.99
N ASP A 499 0.91 -0.34 -11.30
CA ASP A 499 -0.06 0.05 -12.32
C ASP A 499 -1.37 -0.72 -12.18
N GLY A 500 -1.28 -2.01 -11.86
CA GLY A 500 -2.44 -2.85 -11.59
C GLY A 500 -3.19 -2.41 -10.33
N ARG A 501 -2.46 -2.04 -9.27
CA ARG A 501 -3.07 -1.52 -8.04
C ARG A 501 -3.76 -0.19 -8.27
N LEU A 502 -3.09 0.74 -8.95
CA LEU A 502 -3.64 2.05 -9.29
C LEU A 502 -4.90 1.91 -10.14
N HIS A 503 -4.86 1.04 -11.16
CA HIS A 503 -6.02 0.75 -11.99
C HIS A 503 -7.23 0.31 -11.16
N MET A 504 -7.03 -0.61 -10.21
CA MET A 504 -8.10 -1.03 -9.29
C MET A 504 -8.61 0.12 -8.43
N ARG A 505 -7.72 0.99 -7.93
CA ARG A 505 -8.10 2.17 -7.15
C ARG A 505 -8.96 3.15 -7.96
N CYS A 506 -8.53 3.47 -9.18
CA CYS A 506 -9.26 4.33 -10.10
C CYS A 506 -10.63 3.73 -10.45
N GLN A 507 -10.68 2.44 -10.81
CA GLN A 507 -11.93 1.76 -11.16
C GLN A 507 -12.95 1.82 -10.02
N LEU A 508 -12.54 1.58 -8.78
CA LEU A 508 -13.45 1.66 -7.63
C LEU A 508 -13.98 3.08 -7.40
N LEU A 509 -13.13 4.10 -7.59
CA LEU A 509 -13.57 5.50 -7.44
C LEU A 509 -14.49 5.92 -8.59
N GLU A 510 -14.22 5.49 -9.82
CA GLU A 510 -15.10 5.73 -10.98
C GLU A 510 -16.49 5.13 -10.77
N GLU A 511 -16.57 3.89 -10.28
CA GLU A 511 -17.84 3.24 -9.95
C GLU A 511 -18.62 4.00 -8.87
N ARG A 512 -17.94 4.54 -7.87
CA ARG A 512 -18.60 5.38 -6.86
C ARG A 512 -19.13 6.70 -7.47
N LEU A 513 -18.38 7.30 -8.38
CA LEU A 513 -18.76 8.54 -9.06
C LEU A 513 -19.92 8.34 -10.04
N THR A 514 -20.05 7.16 -10.65
CA THR A 514 -21.19 6.84 -11.53
C THR A 514 -22.47 6.58 -10.72
N GLU A 515 -22.38 5.91 -9.57
CA GLU A 515 -23.52 5.72 -8.66
C GLU A 515 -24.13 7.06 -8.21
N GLU A 516 -23.31 8.02 -7.78
CA GLU A 516 -23.78 9.36 -7.37
C GLU A 516 -24.46 10.11 -8.52
N PHE A 517 -23.94 9.96 -9.74
CA PHE A 517 -24.56 10.58 -10.93
C PHE A 517 -25.95 9.98 -11.20
N ILE A 518 -26.10 8.65 -11.10
CA ILE A 518 -27.39 7.97 -11.27
C ILE A 518 -28.39 8.40 -10.20
N VAL A 519 -27.98 8.46 -8.93
CA VAL A 519 -28.84 8.92 -7.82
C VAL A 519 -29.29 10.36 -8.07
N THR A 520 -28.38 11.24 -8.46
CA THR A 520 -28.70 12.64 -8.78
C THR A 520 -29.69 12.72 -9.94
N LEU A 521 -29.48 11.95 -11.01
CA LEU A 521 -30.37 11.90 -12.17
C LEU A 521 -31.79 11.49 -11.78
N ILE A 522 -31.94 10.42 -10.99
CA ILE A 522 -33.24 9.93 -10.50
C ILE A 522 -33.97 11.00 -9.68
N HIS A 523 -33.27 11.76 -8.84
CA HIS A 523 -33.86 12.82 -8.03
C HIS A 523 -34.20 14.10 -8.82
N THR A 524 -33.59 14.32 -9.98
CA THR A 524 -33.85 15.49 -10.84
C THR A 524 -34.97 15.28 -11.87
N VAL A 525 -35.44 14.05 -12.09
CA VAL A 525 -36.59 13.79 -12.98
C VAL A 525 -37.88 14.10 -12.22
N PRO A 526 -38.68 15.11 -12.65
CA PRO A 526 -39.97 15.37 -12.05
C PRO A 526 -40.91 14.18 -12.34
N VAL A 527 -41.35 13.49 -11.29
CA VAL A 527 -42.38 12.44 -11.39
C VAL A 527 -43.72 13.11 -11.68
N SER A 528 -44.00 13.35 -12.95
CA SER A 528 -45.35 13.70 -13.42
C SER A 528 -46.22 12.44 -13.39
N GLY A 529 -46.99 12.30 -12.30
CA GLY A 529 -48.22 11.53 -12.21
C GLY A 529 -48.11 10.01 -12.41
N THR A 530 -48.08 9.24 -11.30
CA THR A 530 -48.95 8.06 -11.06
C THR A 530 -48.66 7.41 -9.70
N ASN A 531 -49.71 7.29 -8.88
CA ASN A 531 -49.91 6.51 -7.64
C ASN A 531 -48.71 6.12 -6.75
N MET A 532 -48.61 6.85 -5.63
CA MET A 532 -47.63 6.73 -4.53
C MET A 532 -47.78 5.50 -3.59
N ALA A 533 -48.42 4.40 -4.00
CA ALA A 533 -48.72 3.28 -3.09
C ALA A 533 -47.90 2.00 -3.29
N SER A 534 -47.07 1.87 -4.33
CA SER A 534 -46.35 0.62 -4.63
C SER A 534 -44.82 0.72 -4.72
N VAL A 535 -44.21 1.91 -4.52
CA VAL A 535 -42.78 2.14 -4.79
C VAL A 535 -41.88 1.96 -3.54
N GLN A 536 -42.44 1.73 -2.35
CA GLN A 536 -41.63 1.65 -1.11
C GLN A 536 -40.84 0.35 -0.89
N LYS A 537 -40.78 -0.59 -1.86
CA LYS A 537 -40.07 -1.88 -1.68
C LYS A 537 -39.28 -2.34 -2.91
N THR A 538 -38.57 -1.45 -3.59
CA THR A 538 -37.57 -1.85 -4.59
C THR A 538 -36.21 -1.25 -4.26
N PRO A 539 -35.18 -2.08 -3.95
CA PRO A 539 -33.84 -1.56 -3.77
C PRO A 539 -33.34 -0.97 -5.09
N VAL A 540 -32.59 0.13 -4.99
CA VAL A 540 -31.99 0.93 -6.08
C VAL A 540 -31.21 0.06 -7.10
N THR A 541 -30.86 -1.17 -6.75
CA THR A 541 -30.25 -2.18 -7.62
C THR A 541 -31.04 -2.54 -8.88
N MET A 542 -32.36 -2.32 -8.94
CA MET A 542 -33.14 -2.64 -10.16
C MET A 542 -33.11 -1.57 -11.26
N TYR A 543 -32.70 -0.32 -10.97
CA TYR A 543 -32.65 0.72 -12.01
C TYR A 543 -31.43 0.61 -12.94
N CYS A 544 -30.42 -0.20 -12.60
CA CYS A 544 -29.29 -0.50 -13.47
C CYS A 544 -29.63 -1.44 -14.64
N HIS A 545 -30.88 -1.86 -14.82
CA HIS A 545 -31.25 -2.87 -15.81
C HIS A 545 -31.56 -2.33 -17.22
N HIS A 546 -31.50 -1.01 -17.47
CA HIS A 546 -31.92 -0.45 -18.77
C HIS A 546 -31.08 0.70 -19.36
N ILE A 547 -29.86 0.95 -18.88
CA ILE A 547 -28.88 1.85 -19.52
C ILE A 547 -27.53 1.14 -19.51
#